data_AF-A0A1M7BJL0-F1
#
_entry.id   AF-A0A1M7BJL0-F1
#
_cell.length_a   1.000
_cell.length_b   1.000
_cell.length_c   1.000
_cell.angle_alpha   90.00
_cell.angle_beta   90.00
_cell.angle_gamma   90.00
#
_symmetry.space_group_name_H-M   'P 1'
#
loop_
_entity.id
_entity.type
_entity.pdbx_description
1 polymer ?
#
loop_
_entity_poly.entity_id
_entity_poly.type
_entity_poly.pdbx_seq_one_letter_code
_entity_poly.pdbx_strand_id
1 'polypeptide(L)'
;MDSCTVIFSNMGDTDTLVLKHIWEGLPNVKVVEVNNHNGPWAKKVNSAILAEKDTLILCGHGYPSGLLSPQMHGEQFLVSERNVRYIKAKRVIGIWCYASSFAKSVNLNGFFSSMFISNPIEAHINGCTRSDAATITREEILFGQRLNQLIASDTPMSEWKDKLIDQADMNIDIVRFNYKGLTYLK
;
A
#
# COMPACT_ATOMS: atom_id res chain seq x y z
N MET A 1 10.71 14.92 2.33
CA MET A 1 10.00 14.40 1.14
C MET A 1 9.80 15.56 0.20
N ASP A 2 10.31 15.45 -1.03
CA ASP A 2 10.30 16.53 -2.02
C ASP A 2 9.12 16.39 -2.99
N SER A 3 8.84 15.16 -3.43
CA SER A 3 7.71 14.80 -4.28
C SER A 3 7.16 13.43 -3.91
N CYS A 4 5.87 13.24 -4.13
CA CYS A 4 5.23 11.94 -3.97
C CYS A 4 4.31 11.63 -5.13
N THR A 5 4.42 10.43 -5.68
CA THR A 5 3.45 9.89 -6.63
C THR A 5 2.73 8.71 -6.00
N VAL A 6 1.40 8.73 -6.07
CA VAL A 6 0.54 7.63 -5.62
C VAL A 6 -0.04 6.92 -6.84
N ILE A 7 0.18 5.62 -6.97
CA ILE A 7 -0.57 4.75 -7.88
C ILE A 7 -1.62 4.03 -7.03
N PHE A 8 -2.87 4.46 -7.17
CA PHE A 8 -3.98 3.93 -6.40
C PHE A 8 -4.88 3.06 -7.28
N SER A 9 -4.93 1.76 -6.98
CA SER A 9 -5.90 0.83 -7.57
C SER A 9 -7.21 0.90 -6.79
N ASN A 10 -8.16 1.67 -7.31
CA ASN A 10 -9.47 1.84 -6.71
C ASN A 10 -10.45 0.82 -7.31
N MET A 11 -10.70 -0.27 -6.58
CA MET A 11 -11.68 -1.30 -6.95
C MET A 11 -13.14 -0.84 -6.74
N GLY A 12 -13.36 0.28 -6.06
CA GLY A 12 -14.68 0.79 -5.69
C GLY A 12 -15.27 0.15 -4.43
N ASP A 13 -14.48 -0.63 -3.69
CA ASP A 13 -14.84 -1.17 -2.37
C ASP A 13 -14.41 -0.24 -1.24
N THR A 14 -15.02 -0.43 -0.07
CA THR A 14 -14.72 0.36 1.13
C THR A 14 -13.32 0.11 1.66
N ASP A 15 -12.79 -1.09 1.46
CA ASP A 15 -11.53 -1.59 1.98
C ASP A 15 -10.34 -0.81 1.40
N THR A 16 -10.40 -0.47 0.12
CA THR A 16 -9.33 0.32 -0.52
C THR A 16 -9.46 1.82 -0.31
N LEU A 17 -10.67 2.33 -0.03
CA LEU A 17 -10.90 3.77 0.13
C LEU A 17 -10.23 4.36 1.36
N VAL A 18 -10.05 3.59 2.44
CA VAL A 18 -9.36 4.05 3.65
C VAL A 18 -7.86 4.23 3.46
N LEU A 19 -7.27 3.61 2.43
CA LEU A 19 -5.85 3.79 2.08
C LEU A 19 -5.50 5.25 1.75
N LYS A 20 -6.49 6.08 1.37
CA LYS A 20 -6.27 7.52 1.13
C LYS A 20 -5.62 8.24 2.30
N HIS A 21 -5.84 7.77 3.53
CA HIS A 21 -5.23 8.37 4.72
C HIS A 21 -3.70 8.24 4.74
N ILE A 22 -3.12 7.35 3.93
CA ILE A 22 -1.66 7.23 3.75
C ILE A 22 -1.06 8.49 3.11
N TRP A 23 -1.80 9.19 2.24
CA TRP A 23 -1.29 10.36 1.50
C TRP A 23 -2.10 11.66 1.69
N GLU A 24 -3.24 11.60 2.37
CA GLU A 24 -4.07 12.78 2.64
C GLU A 24 -3.27 13.87 3.39
N GLY A 25 -3.29 15.09 2.86
CA GLY A 25 -2.60 16.24 3.47
C GLY A 25 -1.08 16.29 3.26
N LEU A 26 -0.45 15.27 2.67
CA LEU A 26 0.97 15.35 2.32
C LEU A 26 1.20 16.41 1.22
N PRO A 27 2.31 17.18 1.29
CA PRO A 27 2.63 18.16 0.25
C PRO A 27 3.11 17.48 -1.04
N ASN A 28 2.96 18.16 -2.18
CA ASN A 28 3.52 17.73 -3.47
C ASN A 28 3.13 16.31 -3.90
N VAL A 29 1.91 15.87 -3.57
CA VAL A 29 1.38 14.56 -3.97
C VAL A 29 0.71 14.64 -5.33
N LYS A 30 1.13 13.76 -6.25
CA LYS A 30 0.44 13.46 -7.50
C LYS A 30 -0.26 12.12 -7.38
N VAL A 31 -1.59 12.14 -7.35
CA VAL A 31 -2.40 10.91 -7.33
C VAL A 31 -2.74 10.46 -8.75
N VAL A 32 -2.37 9.23 -9.09
CA VAL A 32 -2.81 8.50 -10.28
C VAL A 32 -3.74 7.38 -9.81
N GLU A 33 -5.01 7.75 -9.68
CA GLU A 33 -6.07 6.80 -9.39
C GLU A 33 -6.51 6.09 -10.67
N VAL A 34 -6.63 4.77 -10.60
CA VAL A 34 -7.21 3.90 -11.63
C VAL A 34 -8.45 3.24 -11.06
N ASN A 35 -9.54 3.22 -11.82
CA ASN A 35 -10.80 2.57 -11.48
C ASN A 35 -11.42 1.90 -12.73
N ASN A 36 -12.61 1.33 -12.57
CA ASN A 36 -13.34 0.63 -13.63
C ASN A 36 -13.74 1.49 -14.83
N HIS A 37 -13.64 2.82 -14.72
CA HIS A 37 -14.20 3.76 -15.69
C HIS A 37 -13.14 4.64 -16.39
N ASN A 38 -11.89 4.66 -15.93
CA ASN A 38 -10.89 5.64 -16.37
C ASN A 38 -9.72 5.06 -17.19
N GLY A 39 -9.99 4.01 -17.98
CA GLY A 39 -9.02 3.44 -18.93
C GLY A 39 -8.84 4.26 -20.21
N PRO A 40 -7.80 3.99 -21.01
CA PRO A 40 -6.68 3.07 -20.73
C PRO A 40 -5.64 3.71 -19.78
N TRP A 41 -5.21 2.98 -18.75
CA TRP A 41 -4.35 3.51 -17.69
C TRP A 41 -2.84 3.26 -17.91
N ALA A 42 -2.45 2.27 -18.71
CA ALA A 42 -1.06 1.78 -18.78
C ALA A 42 -0.03 2.88 -19.06
N LYS A 43 -0.29 3.74 -20.05
CA LYS A 43 0.60 4.87 -20.37
C LYS A 43 0.69 5.87 -19.21
N LYS A 44 -0.43 6.20 -18.57
CA LYS A 44 -0.50 7.16 -17.45
C LYS A 44 0.27 6.62 -16.23
N VAL A 45 0.04 5.37 -15.85
CA VAL A 45 0.71 4.71 -14.73
C VAL A 45 2.21 4.58 -14.98
N ASN A 46 2.62 4.03 -16.14
CA ASN A 46 4.04 3.85 -16.46
C ASN A 46 4.79 5.19 -16.51
N SER A 47 4.16 6.23 -17.07
CA SER A 47 4.77 7.58 -17.12
C SER A 47 4.92 8.18 -15.72
N ALA A 48 3.94 7.97 -14.84
CA ALA A 48 4.00 8.47 -13.47
C ALA A 48 5.08 7.75 -12.65
N ILE A 49 5.14 6.42 -12.74
CA ILE A 49 6.18 5.60 -12.11
C ILE A 49 7.58 6.02 -12.57
N LEU A 50 7.75 6.20 -13.88
CA LEU A 50 9.05 6.57 -14.46
C LEU A 50 9.49 7.99 -14.02
N ALA A 51 8.54 8.91 -13.88
CA ALA A 51 8.80 10.30 -13.54
C ALA A 51 9.16 10.51 -12.05
N GLU A 52 8.60 9.72 -11.14
CA GLU A 52 8.84 9.86 -9.70
C GLU A 52 10.25 9.41 -9.30
N LYS A 53 10.95 10.25 -8.53
CA LYS A 53 12.33 10.02 -8.08
C LYS A 53 12.49 10.05 -6.57
N ASP A 54 11.55 10.62 -5.83
CA ASP A 54 11.63 10.70 -4.37
C ASP A 54 10.78 9.60 -3.71
N THR A 55 9.45 9.76 -3.66
CA THR A 55 8.57 8.83 -2.95
C THR A 55 7.45 8.28 -3.83
N LEU A 56 7.39 6.96 -3.99
CA LEU A 56 6.34 6.25 -4.74
C LEU A 56 5.49 5.40 -3.79
N ILE A 57 4.19 5.69 -3.73
CA ILE A 57 3.19 4.90 -3.00
C ILE A 57 2.40 4.08 -4.01
N LEU A 58 2.31 2.78 -3.76
CA LEU A 58 1.60 1.80 -4.58
C LEU A 58 0.58 1.09 -3.66
N CYS A 59 -0.72 1.26 -3.91
CA CYS A 59 -1.71 0.73 -2.97
C CYS A 59 -3.05 0.36 -3.61
N GLY A 60 -3.75 -0.57 -2.96
CA GLY A 60 -5.04 -1.11 -3.40
C GLY A 60 -5.09 -2.62 -3.17
N HIS A 61 -5.80 -3.34 -4.03
CA HIS A 61 -5.80 -4.81 -4.02
C HIS A 61 -4.62 -5.38 -4.80
N GLY A 62 -4.18 -6.59 -4.43
CA GLY A 62 -3.12 -7.24 -5.18
C GLY A 62 -2.93 -8.72 -4.88
N TYR A 63 -1.89 -9.24 -5.51
CA TYR A 63 -1.49 -10.65 -5.46
C TYR A 63 0.05 -10.73 -5.44
N PRO A 64 0.67 -11.90 -5.19
CA PRO A 64 2.12 -12.03 -5.28
C PRO A 64 2.73 -11.61 -6.63
N SER A 65 1.94 -11.60 -7.72
CA SER A 65 2.38 -11.15 -9.05
C SER A 65 2.33 -9.64 -9.27
N GLY A 66 1.70 -8.86 -8.38
CA GLY A 66 1.60 -7.41 -8.53
C GLY A 66 0.38 -6.74 -7.91
N LEU A 67 0.31 -5.42 -8.12
CA LEU A 67 -0.84 -4.57 -7.76
C LEU A 67 -1.92 -4.72 -8.84
N LEU A 68 -3.11 -5.17 -8.47
CA LEU A 68 -4.18 -5.49 -9.43
C LEU A 68 -4.69 -4.22 -10.12
N SER A 69 -5.03 -4.36 -11.39
CA SER A 69 -5.86 -3.38 -12.12
C SER A 69 -7.31 -3.61 -11.76
N PRO A 70 -8.09 -2.55 -11.53
CA PRO A 70 -9.53 -2.70 -11.32
C PRO A 70 -10.28 -3.10 -12.58
N GLN A 71 -9.70 -2.82 -13.76
CA GLN A 71 -10.36 -3.10 -15.03
C GLN A 71 -10.46 -4.60 -15.34
N MET A 72 -11.66 -5.04 -15.69
CA MET A 72 -11.98 -6.43 -16.06
C MET A 72 -11.34 -6.90 -17.36
N HIS A 73 -10.92 -5.97 -18.23
CA HIS A 73 -10.30 -6.26 -19.52
C HIS A 73 -8.96 -5.53 -19.65
N GLY A 74 -7.99 -6.18 -20.31
CA GLY A 74 -6.65 -5.63 -20.50
C GLY A 74 -5.61 -6.23 -19.56
N GLU A 75 -4.57 -5.46 -19.24
CA GLU A 75 -3.53 -5.91 -18.31
C GLU A 75 -4.10 -6.08 -16.89
N GLN A 76 -3.78 -7.20 -16.26
CA GLN A 76 -4.31 -7.56 -14.94
C GLN A 76 -3.68 -6.77 -13.79
N PHE A 77 -2.53 -6.13 -14.01
CA PHE A 77 -1.73 -5.51 -12.95
C PHE A 77 -1.27 -4.11 -13.34
N LEU A 78 -1.54 -3.12 -12.48
CA LEU A 78 -0.99 -1.77 -12.61
C LEU A 78 0.54 -1.76 -12.42
N VAL A 79 1.02 -2.64 -11.54
CA VAL A 79 2.45 -2.86 -11.28
C VAL A 79 2.72 -4.35 -11.27
N SER A 80 3.67 -4.80 -12.07
CA SER A 80 4.11 -6.20 -12.17
C SER A 80 5.57 -6.26 -12.64
N GLU A 81 6.08 -7.48 -12.88
CA GLU A 81 7.41 -7.69 -13.47
C GLU A 81 7.63 -6.91 -14.78
N ARG A 82 6.56 -6.62 -15.53
CA ARG A 82 6.63 -5.90 -16.83
C ARG A 82 7.11 -4.46 -16.70
N ASN A 83 6.74 -3.77 -15.63
CA ASN A 83 6.98 -2.34 -15.46
C ASN A 83 7.72 -1.95 -14.17
N VAL A 84 7.99 -2.91 -13.25
CA VAL A 84 8.76 -2.64 -12.02
C VAL A 84 10.12 -2.00 -12.30
N ARG A 85 10.76 -2.34 -13.42
CA ARG A 85 12.04 -1.75 -13.86
C ARG A 85 12.00 -0.23 -14.07
N TYR A 86 10.81 0.35 -14.24
CA TYR A 86 10.62 1.80 -14.37
C TYR A 86 10.68 2.53 -13.03
N ILE A 87 10.52 1.82 -11.91
CA ILE A 87 10.61 2.41 -10.57
C ILE A 87 12.06 2.86 -10.34
N LYS A 88 12.22 4.17 -10.10
CA LYS A 88 13.49 4.82 -9.75
C LYS A 88 13.38 5.70 -8.50
N ALA A 89 12.24 5.64 -7.82
CA ALA A 89 12.02 6.39 -6.59
C ALA A 89 12.96 5.91 -5.48
N LYS A 90 13.48 6.85 -4.68
CA LYS A 90 14.32 6.55 -3.50
C LYS A 90 13.56 5.77 -2.45
N ARG A 91 12.27 6.08 -2.26
CA ARG A 91 11.37 5.47 -1.30
C ARG A 91 10.22 4.83 -2.04
N VAL A 92 10.04 3.52 -1.88
CA VAL A 92 8.92 2.78 -2.45
C VAL A 92 8.12 2.20 -1.30
N ILE A 93 6.80 2.41 -1.35
CA ILE A 93 5.86 2.00 -0.32
C ILE A 93 4.76 1.20 -0.99
N GLY A 94 4.64 -0.09 -0.66
CA GLY A 94 3.64 -0.98 -1.24
C GLY A 94 2.66 -1.51 -0.20
N ILE A 95 1.42 -1.03 -0.26
CA ILE A 95 0.34 -1.43 0.65
C ILE A 95 -0.76 -2.12 -0.14
N TRP A 96 -0.64 -3.45 -0.23
CA TRP A 96 -1.64 -4.39 -0.74
C TRP A 96 -1.34 -5.79 -0.22
N CYS A 97 -2.31 -6.70 -0.29
CA CYS A 97 -2.10 -8.11 0.08
C CYS A 97 -0.99 -8.74 -0.78
N TYR A 98 0.05 -9.26 -0.12
CA TYR A 98 1.25 -9.87 -0.72
C TYR A 98 2.27 -8.91 -1.36
N ALA A 99 2.24 -7.63 -1.03
CA ALA A 99 3.21 -6.65 -1.57
C ALA A 99 4.68 -7.03 -1.31
N SER A 100 4.98 -7.51 -0.10
CA SER A 100 6.33 -7.96 0.29
C SER A 100 6.77 -9.22 -0.44
N SER A 101 5.85 -10.11 -0.83
CA SER A 101 6.16 -11.28 -1.66
C SER A 101 6.56 -10.85 -3.07
N PHE A 102 5.78 -9.94 -3.68
CA PHE A 102 6.11 -9.36 -4.98
C PHE A 102 7.46 -8.64 -4.94
N ALA A 103 7.68 -7.79 -3.94
CA ALA A 103 8.91 -7.02 -3.82
C ALA A 103 10.15 -7.92 -3.70
N LYS A 104 10.05 -9.04 -2.96
CA LYS A 104 11.13 -10.04 -2.88
C LYS A 104 11.37 -10.74 -4.21
N SER A 105 10.34 -11.10 -4.97
CA SER A 105 10.53 -11.83 -6.24
C SER A 105 11.21 -10.98 -7.31
N VAL A 106 11.08 -9.66 -7.25
CA VAL A 106 11.66 -8.72 -8.21
C VAL A 106 12.80 -7.86 -7.65
N ASN A 107 13.28 -8.19 -6.44
CA ASN A 107 14.34 -7.45 -5.71
C ASN A 107 14.07 -5.94 -5.61
N LEU A 108 12.83 -5.56 -5.26
CA LEU A 108 12.43 -4.17 -5.07
C LEU A 108 12.61 -3.77 -3.60
N ASN A 109 13.45 -2.76 -3.39
CA ASN A 109 13.69 -2.16 -2.08
C ASN A 109 12.56 -1.20 -1.70
N GLY A 110 12.26 -1.12 -0.40
CA GLY A 110 11.16 -0.29 0.11
C GLY A 110 10.46 -0.87 1.33
N PHE A 111 9.29 -0.32 1.64
CA PHE A 111 8.45 -0.72 2.76
C PHE A 111 7.14 -1.35 2.27
N PHE A 112 6.85 -2.57 2.69
CA PHE A 112 5.77 -3.37 2.11
C PHE A 112 4.93 -4.09 3.17
N SER A 113 3.63 -4.22 2.92
CA SER A 113 2.74 -5.13 3.65
C SER A 113 2.93 -6.59 3.18
N SER A 114 2.60 -7.56 4.03
CA SER A 114 2.35 -8.93 3.60
C SER A 114 0.86 -9.09 3.33
N MET A 115 0.17 -10.00 4.01
CA MET A 115 -1.28 -9.94 4.13
C MET A 115 -1.66 -8.72 4.97
N PHE A 116 -2.70 -7.99 4.57
CA PHE A 116 -3.24 -6.88 5.32
C PHE A 116 -4.75 -7.07 5.43
N ILE A 117 -5.24 -7.40 6.61
CA ILE A 117 -6.66 -7.62 6.88
C ILE A 117 -7.37 -6.27 6.87
N SER A 118 -8.34 -6.10 5.96
CA SER A 118 -9.18 -4.90 5.82
C SER A 118 -10.67 -5.16 6.03
N ASN A 119 -11.11 -6.42 6.11
CA ASN A 119 -12.51 -6.77 6.35
C ASN A 119 -12.72 -8.01 7.24
N PRO A 120 -13.94 -8.24 7.77
CA PRO A 120 -14.23 -9.38 8.64
C PRO A 120 -14.02 -10.76 8.02
N ILE A 121 -14.17 -10.90 6.69
CA ILE A 121 -14.00 -12.18 5.99
C ILE A 121 -12.51 -12.56 6.02
N GLU A 122 -11.64 -11.63 5.66
CA GLU A 122 -10.19 -11.83 5.75
C GLU A 122 -9.75 -12.09 7.19
N ALA A 123 -10.32 -11.36 8.15
CA ALA A 123 -10.04 -11.54 9.57
C ALA A 123 -10.36 -12.97 10.01
N HIS A 124 -11.53 -13.48 9.65
CA HIS A 124 -11.93 -14.86 9.91
C HIS A 124 -10.98 -15.89 9.27
N ILE A 125 -10.66 -15.74 7.98
CA ILE A 125 -9.77 -16.64 7.24
C ILE A 125 -8.36 -16.69 7.88
N ASN A 126 -7.88 -15.57 8.42
CA ASN A 126 -6.57 -15.45 9.04
C ASN A 126 -6.59 -15.68 10.56
N GLY A 127 -7.70 -16.18 11.12
CA GLY A 127 -7.82 -16.52 12.55
C GLY A 127 -7.86 -15.32 13.51
N CYS A 128 -8.13 -14.12 12.98
CA CYS A 128 -8.33 -12.90 13.76
C CYS A 128 -9.83 -12.65 13.96
N THR A 129 -10.43 -13.33 14.94
CA THR A 129 -11.89 -13.36 15.14
C THR A 129 -12.39 -12.43 16.26
N ARG A 130 -11.52 -11.63 16.88
CA ARG A 130 -11.87 -10.79 18.04
C ARG A 130 -12.30 -9.38 17.67
N SER A 131 -12.01 -8.94 16.45
CA SER A 131 -12.30 -7.59 15.97
C SER A 131 -13.56 -7.58 15.10
N ASP A 132 -14.45 -6.63 15.33
CA ASP A 132 -15.61 -6.37 14.46
C ASP A 132 -15.24 -5.45 13.28
N ALA A 133 -16.17 -5.27 12.35
CA ALA A 133 -15.95 -4.45 11.15
C ALA A 133 -15.56 -3.00 11.50
N ALA A 134 -16.19 -2.41 12.52
CA ALA A 134 -15.90 -1.05 12.95
C ALA A 134 -14.47 -0.91 13.52
N THR A 135 -14.02 -1.90 14.30
CA THR A 135 -12.65 -1.96 14.80
C THR A 135 -11.64 -2.10 13.68
N ILE A 136 -11.91 -2.98 12.70
CA ILE A 136 -11.03 -3.18 11.54
C ILE A 136 -10.88 -1.88 10.77
N THR A 137 -11.98 -1.25 10.36
CA THR A 137 -11.94 0.03 9.61
C THR A 137 -11.23 1.13 10.40
N ARG A 138 -11.50 1.24 11.70
CA ARG A 138 -10.86 2.24 12.56
C ARG A 138 -9.34 2.05 12.63
N GLU A 139 -8.88 0.82 12.81
CA GLU A 139 -7.44 0.51 12.88
C GLU A 139 -6.74 0.65 11.54
N GLU A 140 -7.43 0.42 10.43
CA GLU A 140 -6.91 0.67 9.08
C GLU A 140 -6.73 2.17 8.80
N ILE A 141 -7.72 2.99 9.19
CA ILE A 141 -7.60 4.46 9.14
C ILE A 141 -6.40 4.93 9.98
N LEU A 142 -6.27 4.43 11.21
CA LEU A 142 -5.15 4.77 12.08
C LEU A 142 -3.81 4.32 11.50
N PHE A 143 -3.72 3.13 10.90
CA PHE A 143 -2.54 2.69 10.18
C PHE A 143 -2.16 3.67 9.07
N GLY A 144 -3.13 4.06 8.23
CA GLY A 144 -2.90 5.03 7.16
C GLY A 144 -2.36 6.36 7.68
N GLN A 145 -2.95 6.90 8.75
CA GLN A 145 -2.52 8.16 9.38
C GLN A 145 -1.12 8.06 10.00
N ARG A 146 -0.79 6.96 10.69
CA ARG A 146 0.53 6.75 11.28
C ARG A 146 1.60 6.60 10.19
N LEU A 147 1.29 5.87 9.12
CA LEU A 147 2.19 5.74 7.97
C LEU A 147 2.41 7.09 7.28
N ASN A 148 1.36 7.89 7.12
CA ASN A 148 1.44 9.26 6.58
C ASN A 148 2.43 10.13 7.38
N GLN A 149 2.34 10.12 8.72
CA GLN A 149 3.26 10.84 9.59
C GLN A 149 4.72 10.39 9.38
N LEU A 150 4.94 9.08 9.27
CA LEU A 150 6.27 8.54 8.96
C LEU A 150 6.74 8.97 7.57
N ILE A 151 5.83 9.05 6.60
CA ILE A 151 6.15 9.48 5.25
C ILE A 151 6.67 10.92 5.24
N ALA A 152 5.99 11.80 5.97
CA ALA A 152 6.31 13.21 6.12
C ALA A 152 7.59 13.46 6.95
N SER A 153 7.96 12.51 7.82
CA SER A 153 9.13 12.64 8.69
C SER A 153 10.45 12.30 8.01
N ASP A 154 11.56 12.66 8.66
CA ASP A 154 12.92 12.24 8.27
C ASP A 154 13.31 10.85 8.85
N THR A 155 12.34 10.12 9.42
CA THR A 155 12.61 8.78 9.97
C THR A 155 13.04 7.81 8.86
N PRO A 156 14.16 7.08 9.01
CA PRO A 156 14.55 6.02 8.08
C PRO A 156 13.50 4.92 7.95
N MET A 157 13.23 4.44 6.72
CA MET A 157 12.23 3.38 6.47
C MET A 157 12.53 2.08 7.23
N SER A 158 13.78 1.83 7.60
CA SER A 158 14.19 0.68 8.43
C SER A 158 13.59 0.70 9.84
N GLU A 159 13.21 1.87 10.35
CA GLU A 159 12.63 2.02 11.70
C GLU A 159 11.10 2.11 11.70
N TRP A 160 10.47 2.21 10.52
CA TRP A 160 9.03 2.49 10.43
C TRP A 160 8.17 1.40 11.05
N LYS A 161 8.55 0.14 10.89
CA LYS A 161 7.81 -0.98 11.49
C LYS A 161 7.76 -0.84 13.01
N ASP A 162 8.90 -0.57 13.64
CA ASP A 162 9.00 -0.46 15.09
C ASP A 162 8.21 0.75 15.58
N LYS A 163 8.33 1.90 14.91
CA LYS A 163 7.53 3.10 15.24
C LYS A 163 6.02 2.89 15.08
N LEU A 164 5.60 2.14 14.05
CA LEU A 164 4.20 1.79 13.88
C LEU A 164 3.72 0.91 15.04
N ILE A 165 4.50 -0.10 15.42
CA ILE A 165 4.19 -0.99 16.56
C ILE A 165 4.08 -0.19 17.86
N ASP A 166 5.00 0.74 18.12
CA ASP A 166 5.00 1.57 19.33
C ASP A 166 3.75 2.46 19.47
N GLN A 167 3.12 2.82 18.35
CA GLN A 167 1.93 3.68 18.31
C GLN A 167 0.61 2.91 18.28
N ALA A 168 0.65 1.57 18.18
CA ALA A 168 -0.52 0.74 17.94
C ALA A 168 -0.87 -0.14 19.15
N ASP A 169 -2.17 -0.44 19.32
CA ASP A 169 -2.60 -1.39 20.35
C ASP A 169 -2.42 -2.83 19.84
N MET A 170 -1.29 -3.43 20.20
CA MET A 170 -0.92 -4.79 19.82
C MET A 170 -1.75 -5.89 20.52
N ASN A 171 -2.68 -5.53 21.40
CA ASN A 171 -3.66 -6.48 21.97
C ASN A 171 -4.80 -6.77 20.99
N ILE A 172 -5.04 -5.87 20.02
CA ILE A 172 -5.99 -6.07 18.94
C ILE A 172 -5.38 -7.06 17.94
N ASP A 173 -6.09 -8.14 17.64
CA ASP A 173 -5.57 -9.27 16.87
C ASP A 173 -5.23 -8.90 15.42
N ILE A 174 -6.11 -8.16 14.74
CA ILE A 174 -5.87 -7.66 13.37
C ILE A 174 -4.71 -6.67 13.32
N VAL A 175 -4.54 -5.81 14.33
CA VAL A 175 -3.41 -4.86 14.41
C VAL A 175 -2.11 -5.64 14.50
N ARG A 176 -2.04 -6.56 15.45
CA ARG A 176 -0.87 -7.41 15.65
C ARG A 176 -0.55 -8.23 14.40
N PHE A 177 -1.55 -8.76 13.70
CA PHE A 177 -1.37 -9.50 12.46
C PHE A 177 -0.79 -8.60 11.37
N ASN A 178 -1.47 -7.49 11.04
CA ASN A 178 -1.08 -6.57 9.98
C ASN A 178 0.32 -5.98 10.22
N TYR A 179 0.62 -5.55 11.45
CA TYR A 179 1.87 -4.89 11.78
C TYR A 179 3.05 -5.86 11.81
N LYS A 180 2.84 -7.11 12.25
CA LYS A 180 3.88 -8.16 12.12
C LYS A 180 4.21 -8.44 10.66
N GLY A 181 3.23 -8.33 9.76
CA GLY A 181 3.37 -8.52 8.32
C GLY A 181 4.16 -7.45 7.57
N LEU A 182 4.40 -6.28 8.19
CA LEU A 182 5.16 -5.20 7.57
C LEU A 182 6.65 -5.58 7.44
N THR A 183 7.24 -5.23 6.31
CA THR A 183 8.63 -5.58 5.96
C THR A 183 9.32 -4.41 5.29
N TYR A 184 10.54 -4.10 5.73
CA TYR A 184 11.48 -3.25 5.01
C TYR A 184 12.50 -4.11 4.26
N LEU A 185 12.72 -3.82 2.98
CA LEU A 185 13.68 -4.50 2.10
C LEU A 185 14.73 -3.51 1.61
N LYS A 186 16.01 -3.92 1.65
CA LYS A 186 17.20 -3.11 1.32
C LYS A 186 18.07 -3.82 0.29
#